data_AF-A0A258W7A9-F1
#
_entry.id   AF-A0A258W7A9-F1
#
_cell.length_a   1.000
_cell.length_b   1.000
_cell.length_c   1.000
_cell.angle_alpha   90.00
_cell.angle_beta   90.00
_cell.angle_gamma   90.00
#
_symmetry.space_group_name_H-M   'P 1'
#
loop_
_entity.id
_entity.type
_entity.pdbx_description
1 polymer ?
#
loop_
_entity_poly.entity_id
_entity_poly.type
_entity_poly.pdbx_seq_one_letter_code
_entity_poly.pdbx_strand_id
1 'polypeptide(L)'
;MRRFRDVFEQTNDLLDLVVENKVPLYYNVNVRAEFLEIQRRITFTDALLSFESQTKLATLPLDLSKKLKSIRSNQTKRETDGRKNLRLSESDIKDFKSSMIQETVPSGNLWREFCREFVGDQLLHIWEDVEEKFGLNPLNIRNNDKDQFIVEAPIWEDAVELMSSEGLSSADAMIVNMFQSSKLEAILSSDADVGTAVESLKRADKIGILPDKVLKSIVIG
;
A
#
# COMPACT_ATOMS: atom_id res chain seq x y z
N MET A 1 13.95 12.08 12.64
CA MET A 1 14.61 11.35 11.53
C MET A 1 15.27 10.05 11.96
N ARG A 2 15.92 9.93 13.14
CA ARG A 2 16.48 8.65 13.64
C ARG A 2 15.44 7.53 13.77
N ARG A 3 14.36 7.76 14.53
CA ARG A 3 13.30 6.75 14.80
C ARG A 3 12.70 6.05 13.57
N PHE A 4 12.54 6.76 12.44
CA PHE A 4 11.98 6.18 11.20
C PHE A 4 13.01 5.35 10.42
N ARG A 5 14.30 5.65 10.56
CA ARG A 5 15.38 4.88 9.95
C ARG A 5 15.55 3.56 10.70
N ASP A 6 15.49 3.64 12.03
CA ASP A 6 15.58 2.48 12.92
C ASP A 6 14.43 1.49 12.65
N VAL A 7 13.18 1.97 12.50
CA VAL A 7 12.01 1.12 12.14
C VAL A 7 12.16 0.44 10.79
N PHE A 8 12.69 1.16 9.79
CA PHE A 8 12.89 0.62 8.45
C PHE A 8 13.97 -0.47 8.43
N GLU A 9 15.07 -0.25 9.14
CA GLU A 9 16.14 -1.25 9.30
C GLU A 9 15.62 -2.50 10.03
N GLN A 10 14.87 -2.33 11.13
CA GLN A 10 14.26 -3.44 11.88
C GLN A 10 13.27 -4.26 11.04
N THR A 11 12.50 -3.60 10.17
CA THR A 11 11.58 -4.29 9.25
C THR A 11 12.34 -5.10 8.22
N ASN A 12 13.43 -4.56 7.68
CA ASN A 12 14.27 -5.29 6.71
C ASN A 12 14.94 -6.50 7.37
N ASP A 13 15.51 -6.35 8.56
CA ASP A 13 16.15 -7.45 9.29
C ASP A 13 15.15 -8.60 9.54
N LEU A 14 13.90 -8.27 9.90
CA LEU A 14 12.85 -9.27 10.08
C LEU A 14 12.45 -9.93 8.77
N LEU A 15 12.36 -9.18 7.67
CA LEU A 15 12.07 -9.73 6.35
C LEU A 15 13.21 -10.65 5.88
N ASP A 16 14.47 -10.26 6.10
CA ASP A 16 15.64 -11.07 5.78
C ASP A 16 15.59 -12.39 6.58
N LEU A 17 15.31 -12.34 7.89
CA LEU A 17 15.12 -13.55 8.69
C LEU A 17 13.99 -14.45 8.18
N VAL A 18 12.84 -13.88 7.82
CA VAL A 18 11.70 -14.62 7.27
C VAL A 18 12.08 -15.32 5.97
N VAL A 19 12.77 -14.62 5.07
CA VAL A 19 13.23 -15.13 3.78
C VAL A 19 14.30 -16.21 3.96
N GLU A 20 15.31 -15.96 4.81
CA GLU A 20 16.41 -16.89 5.12
C GLU A 20 15.88 -18.20 5.73
N ASN A 21 14.89 -18.11 6.62
CA ASN A 21 14.26 -19.27 7.26
C ASN A 21 13.17 -19.92 6.40
N LYS A 22 12.94 -19.42 5.18
CA LYS A 22 11.92 -19.94 4.23
C LYS A 22 10.53 -20.00 4.85
N VAL A 23 10.20 -19.04 5.71
CA VAL A 23 8.86 -18.92 6.29
C VAL A 23 7.91 -18.51 5.17
N PRO A 24 6.88 -19.31 4.84
CA PRO A 24 5.95 -18.97 3.77
C PRO A 24 5.19 -17.69 4.10
N LEU A 25 5.25 -16.73 3.17
CA LEU A 25 4.54 -15.45 3.30
C LEU A 25 3.22 -15.51 2.53
N TYR A 26 2.19 -14.97 3.15
CA TYR A 26 0.84 -14.96 2.60
C TYR A 26 0.25 -13.55 2.62
N TYR A 27 -0.57 -13.25 1.63
CA TYR A 27 -1.31 -11.99 1.56
C TYR A 27 -2.75 -12.23 1.17
N ASN A 28 -3.64 -11.31 1.55
CA ASN A 28 -5.02 -11.31 1.06
C ASN A 28 -5.27 -10.14 0.11
N VAL A 29 -6.46 -10.12 -0.50
CA VAL A 29 -6.85 -9.06 -1.45
C VAL A 29 -6.79 -7.65 -0.86
N ASN A 30 -7.04 -7.49 0.45
CA ASN A 30 -7.02 -6.19 1.11
C ASN A 30 -5.58 -5.68 1.30
N VAL A 31 -4.65 -6.56 1.68
CA VAL A 31 -3.21 -6.22 1.74
C VAL A 31 -2.70 -5.77 0.38
N ARG A 32 -3.05 -6.52 -0.69
CA ARG A 32 -2.69 -6.14 -2.06
C ARG A 32 -3.29 -4.79 -2.46
N ALA A 33 -4.56 -4.57 -2.15
CA ALA A 33 -5.25 -3.31 -2.47
C ALA A 33 -4.60 -2.12 -1.76
N GLU A 34 -4.29 -2.24 -0.47
CA GLU A 34 -3.68 -1.17 0.31
C GLU A 34 -2.28 -0.82 -0.21
N PHE A 35 -1.46 -1.84 -0.48
CA PHE A 35 -0.14 -1.65 -1.09
C PHE A 35 -0.25 -0.92 -2.44
N LEU A 36 -1.15 -1.38 -3.32
CA LEU A 36 -1.37 -0.77 -4.62
C LEU A 36 -1.89 0.67 -4.53
N GLU A 37 -2.72 1.01 -3.54
CA GLU A 37 -3.15 2.40 -3.32
C GLU A 37 -2.01 3.31 -2.87
N ILE A 38 -1.08 2.81 -2.05
CA ILE A 38 0.13 3.56 -1.70
C ILE A 38 0.99 3.79 -2.94
N GLN A 39 1.26 2.73 -3.71
CA GLN A 39 2.08 2.83 -4.92
C GLN A 39 1.42 3.69 -5.99
N ARG A 40 0.10 3.59 -6.17
CA ARG A 40 -0.67 4.42 -7.09
C ARG A 40 -0.42 5.90 -6.83
N ARG A 41 -0.44 6.35 -5.58
CA ARG A 41 -0.16 7.76 -5.27
C ARG A 41 1.25 8.19 -5.65
N ILE A 42 2.23 7.30 -5.52
CA ILE A 42 3.62 7.55 -5.92
C ILE A 42 3.71 7.60 -7.46
N THR A 43 3.27 6.54 -8.13
CA THR A 43 3.27 6.42 -9.59
C THR A 43 2.57 7.58 -10.28
N PHE A 44 1.39 8.01 -9.79
CA PHE A 44 0.69 9.16 -10.36
C PHE A 44 1.43 10.48 -10.14
N THR A 45 2.16 10.62 -9.02
CA THR A 45 3.00 11.81 -8.79
C THR A 45 4.12 11.87 -9.82
N ASP A 46 4.86 10.78 -10.00
CA ASP A 46 5.98 10.69 -10.93
C ASP A 46 5.52 10.80 -12.40
N ALA A 47 4.38 10.21 -12.73
CA ALA A 47 3.74 10.32 -14.04
C ALA A 47 3.35 11.77 -14.34
N LEU A 48 2.75 12.51 -13.40
CA LEU A 48 2.38 13.91 -13.60
C LEU A 48 3.59 14.83 -13.75
N LEU A 49 4.67 14.57 -13.01
CA LEU A 49 5.94 15.27 -13.20
C LEU A 49 6.52 14.97 -14.59
N SER A 50 6.52 13.71 -15.02
CA SER A 50 6.98 13.31 -16.35
C SER A 50 6.16 13.97 -17.45
N PHE A 51 4.82 13.97 -17.31
CA PHE A 51 3.90 14.64 -18.22
C PHE A 51 4.18 16.14 -18.32
N GLU A 52 4.40 16.81 -17.19
CA GLU A 52 4.78 18.23 -17.15
C GLU A 52 6.07 18.52 -17.92
N SER A 53 7.08 17.64 -17.79
CA SER A 53 8.37 17.82 -18.46
C SER A 53 8.34 17.58 -19.97
N GLN A 54 7.45 16.70 -20.43
CA GLN A 54 7.37 16.28 -21.84
C GLN A 54 6.31 17.03 -22.63
N THR A 55 5.36 17.68 -21.94
CA THR A 55 4.24 18.38 -22.59
C THR A 55 4.54 19.86 -22.73
N LYS A 56 4.16 20.44 -23.88
CA LYS A 56 4.19 21.88 -24.08
C LYS A 56 3.08 22.54 -23.25
N LEU A 57 3.39 23.02 -22.04
CA LEU A 57 2.39 23.61 -21.13
C LEU A 57 1.56 24.76 -21.72
N ALA A 58 2.03 25.43 -22.77
CA ALA A 58 1.27 26.45 -23.48
C ALA A 58 0.05 25.90 -24.24
N THR A 59 0.00 24.59 -24.51
CA THR A 59 -1.12 23.93 -25.19
C THR A 59 -2.18 23.39 -24.22
N LEU A 60 -1.94 23.49 -22.90
CA LEU A 60 -2.85 23.05 -21.86
C LEU A 60 -3.63 24.24 -21.28
N PRO A 61 -4.81 24.01 -20.69
CA PRO A 61 -5.54 25.03 -19.95
C PRO A 61 -4.67 25.68 -18.88
N LEU A 62 -4.85 27.00 -18.70
CA LEU A 62 -4.03 27.80 -17.78
C LEU A 62 -4.00 27.20 -16.37
N ASP A 63 -5.14 26.73 -15.88
CA ASP A 63 -5.25 26.17 -14.53
C ASP A 63 -4.54 24.82 -14.41
N LEU A 64 -4.63 23.95 -15.42
CA LEU A 64 -3.91 22.69 -15.45
C LEU A 64 -2.39 22.94 -15.51
N SER A 65 -1.95 23.86 -16.37
CA SER A 65 -0.54 24.25 -16.49
C SER A 65 0.02 24.83 -15.19
N LYS A 66 -0.76 25.64 -14.47
CA LYS A 66 -0.38 26.16 -13.15
C LYS A 66 -0.26 25.04 -12.12
N LYS A 67 -1.21 24.09 -12.08
CA LYS A 67 -1.17 22.93 -11.18
C LYS A 67 0.08 22.08 -11.44
N LEU A 68 0.40 21.78 -12.71
CA LEU A 68 1.59 21.03 -13.11
C LEU A 68 2.89 21.74 -12.69
N LYS A 69 3.00 23.05 -12.91
CA LYS A 69 4.16 23.84 -12.43
C LYS A 69 4.27 23.84 -10.91
N SER A 70 3.15 23.87 -10.19
CA SER A 70 3.11 23.84 -8.74
C SER A 70 3.68 22.53 -8.18
N ILE A 71 3.26 21.38 -8.72
CA ILE A 71 3.81 20.09 -8.28
C ILE A 71 5.31 19.98 -8.58
N ARG A 72 5.78 20.47 -9.73
CA ARG A 72 7.21 20.51 -10.08
C ARG A 72 7.99 21.35 -9.09
N SER A 73 7.55 22.57 -8.83
CA SER A 73 8.18 23.48 -7.86
C SER A 73 8.25 22.86 -6.45
N ASN A 74 7.16 22.21 -6.03
CA ASN A 74 7.11 21.50 -4.74
C ASN A 74 8.10 20.33 -4.69
N GLN A 75 8.23 19.56 -5.77
CA GLN A 75 9.20 18.48 -5.86
C GLN A 75 10.64 19.00 -5.81
N THR A 76 10.99 20.01 -6.63
CA THR A 76 12.33 20.62 -6.64
C THR A 76 12.72 21.20 -5.27
N LYS A 77 11.77 21.84 -4.57
CA LYS A 77 12.01 22.34 -3.22
C LYS A 77 12.28 21.21 -2.24
N ARG A 78 11.55 20.08 -2.33
CA ARG A 78 11.79 18.91 -1.48
C ARG A 78 13.15 18.29 -1.73
N GLU A 79 13.55 18.16 -3.00
CA GLU A 79 14.88 17.66 -3.38
C GLU A 79 15.99 18.55 -2.82
N THR A 80 15.85 19.88 -2.97
CA THR A 80 16.81 20.87 -2.44
C THR A 80 16.91 20.80 -0.91
N ASP A 81 15.77 20.60 -0.22
CA ASP A 81 15.70 20.48 1.23
C ASP A 81 16.08 19.07 1.76
N GLY A 82 16.46 18.12 0.89
CA GLY A 82 16.75 16.73 1.26
C GLY A 82 15.55 15.98 1.86
N ARG A 83 14.32 16.38 1.51
CA ARG A 83 13.08 15.78 2.00
C ARG A 83 12.66 14.60 1.13
N LYS A 84 11.78 13.76 1.68
CA LYS A 84 11.13 12.69 0.92
C LYS A 84 10.40 13.26 -0.30
N ASN A 85 10.45 12.48 -1.39
CA ASN A 85 9.74 12.75 -2.63
C ASN A 85 8.27 13.09 -2.36
N LEU A 86 7.73 13.96 -3.21
CA LEU A 86 6.33 14.31 -3.16
C LEU A 86 5.49 13.04 -3.36
N ARG A 87 4.44 12.91 -2.56
CA ARG A 87 3.39 11.91 -2.74
C ARG A 87 2.06 12.64 -2.72
N LEU A 88 1.35 12.64 -3.83
CA LEU A 88 0.03 13.26 -3.94
C LEU A 88 -0.99 12.56 -3.06
N SER A 89 -1.97 13.32 -2.58
CA SER A 89 -3.14 12.79 -1.91
C SER A 89 -4.20 12.31 -2.92
N GLU A 90 -5.20 11.57 -2.43
CA GLU A 90 -6.34 11.16 -3.25
C GLU A 90 -7.12 12.33 -3.83
N SER A 91 -7.30 13.39 -3.03
CA SER A 91 -7.93 14.62 -3.50
C SER A 91 -7.13 15.26 -4.63
N ASP A 92 -5.79 15.34 -4.50
CA ASP A 92 -4.95 15.94 -5.54
C ASP A 92 -5.08 15.17 -6.87
N ILE A 93 -5.04 13.84 -6.81
CA ILE A 93 -5.19 12.99 -8.02
C ILE A 93 -6.57 13.18 -8.65
N LYS A 94 -7.63 13.24 -7.84
CA LYS A 94 -9.00 13.52 -8.33
C LYS A 94 -9.11 14.91 -8.95
N ASP A 95 -8.42 15.90 -8.40
CA ASP A 95 -8.41 17.26 -8.93
C ASP A 95 -7.69 17.33 -10.29
N PHE A 96 -6.57 16.63 -10.46
CA PHE A 96 -5.91 16.50 -11.76
C PHE A 96 -6.79 15.76 -12.77
N LYS A 97 -7.38 14.63 -12.37
CA LYS A 97 -8.32 13.88 -13.19
C LYS A 97 -9.47 14.74 -13.68
N SER A 98 -10.06 15.53 -12.80
CA SER A 98 -11.19 16.40 -13.12
C SER A 98 -10.80 17.48 -14.12
N SER A 99 -9.61 18.09 -13.96
CA SER A 99 -9.08 19.05 -14.92
C SER A 99 -8.72 18.43 -16.27
N MET A 100 -8.19 17.21 -16.30
CA MET A 100 -7.78 16.56 -17.55
C MET A 100 -8.93 15.91 -18.32
N ILE A 101 -10.00 15.45 -17.66
CA ILE A 101 -11.16 14.84 -18.34
C ILE A 101 -11.90 15.87 -19.22
N GLN A 102 -11.82 17.16 -18.87
CA GLN A 102 -12.44 18.24 -19.64
C GLN A 102 -11.73 18.48 -20.97
N GLU A 103 -10.47 18.05 -21.10
CA GLU A 103 -9.67 18.23 -22.30
C GLU A 103 -9.85 17.05 -23.25
N THR A 104 -10.36 17.36 -24.45
CA THR A 104 -10.56 16.36 -25.51
C THR A 104 -9.28 16.20 -26.33
N VAL A 105 -8.90 14.95 -26.57
CA VAL A 105 -7.74 14.56 -27.38
C VAL A 105 -8.18 13.45 -28.35
N PRO A 106 -7.42 13.14 -29.42
CA PRO A 106 -7.82 12.12 -30.38
C PRO A 106 -8.11 10.74 -29.75
N SER A 107 -7.45 10.41 -28.64
CA SER A 107 -7.67 9.15 -27.92
C SER A 107 -8.82 9.17 -26.90
N GLY A 108 -9.63 10.24 -26.89
CA GLY A 108 -10.77 10.44 -26.02
C GLY A 108 -10.61 11.68 -25.14
N ASN A 109 -10.11 11.50 -23.93
CA ASN A 109 -9.79 12.61 -23.02
C ASN A 109 -8.34 12.53 -22.53
N LEU A 110 -7.80 13.68 -22.15
CA LEU A 110 -6.41 13.82 -21.76
C LEU A 110 -6.06 12.93 -20.56
N TRP A 111 -7.00 12.69 -19.63
CA TRP A 111 -6.74 11.79 -18.50
C TRP A 111 -6.49 10.35 -18.94
N ARG A 112 -7.28 9.83 -19.89
CA ARG A 112 -7.08 8.47 -20.42
C ARG A 112 -5.78 8.37 -21.20
N GLU A 113 -5.45 9.38 -21.99
CA GLU A 113 -4.17 9.45 -22.69
C GLU A 113 -3.01 9.49 -21.70
N PHE A 114 -3.08 10.36 -20.70
CA PHE A 114 -2.12 10.44 -19.61
C PHE A 114 -1.92 9.10 -18.91
N CYS A 115 -3.00 8.42 -18.49
CA CYS A 115 -2.90 7.11 -17.85
C CYS A 115 -2.23 6.09 -18.76
N ARG A 116 -2.56 6.07 -20.06
CA ARG A 116 -1.97 5.10 -21.00
C ARG A 116 -0.48 5.35 -21.22
N GLU A 117 -0.09 6.59 -21.47
CA GLU A 117 1.29 6.93 -21.87
C GLU A 117 2.25 7.07 -20.67
N PHE A 118 1.78 7.54 -19.51
CA PHE A 118 2.65 7.88 -18.37
C PHE A 118 2.48 6.97 -17.15
N VAL A 119 1.35 6.28 -17.02
CA VAL A 119 1.14 5.30 -15.92
C VAL A 119 1.31 3.88 -16.45
N GLY A 120 0.62 3.53 -17.54
CA GLY A 120 0.72 2.23 -18.20
C GLY A 120 0.55 1.07 -17.22
N ASP A 121 1.40 0.05 -17.37
CA ASP A 121 1.38 -1.17 -16.57
C ASP A 121 2.30 -1.11 -15.33
N GLN A 122 2.79 0.08 -14.96
CA GLN A 122 3.75 0.24 -13.84
C GLN A 122 3.24 -0.37 -12.52
N LEU A 123 1.95 -0.21 -12.21
CA LEU A 123 1.38 -0.77 -10.97
C LEU A 123 1.31 -2.29 -10.99
N LEU A 124 1.12 -2.89 -12.18
CA LEU A 124 1.15 -4.34 -12.34
C LEU A 124 2.57 -4.84 -12.10
N HIS A 125 3.57 -4.24 -12.76
CA HIS A 125 4.97 -4.63 -12.61
C HIS A 125 5.49 -4.45 -11.18
N ILE A 126 5.15 -3.33 -10.52
CA ILE A 126 5.52 -3.11 -9.11
C ILE A 126 4.96 -4.22 -8.21
N TRP A 127 3.75 -4.70 -8.48
CA TRP A 127 3.16 -5.79 -7.72
C TRP A 127 3.83 -7.13 -8.03
N GLU A 128 4.01 -7.47 -9.31
CA GLU A 128 4.66 -8.70 -9.75
C GLU A 128 6.08 -8.83 -9.19
N ASP A 129 6.85 -7.74 -9.24
CA ASP A 129 8.21 -7.67 -8.68
C ASP A 129 8.22 -7.97 -7.17
N VAL A 130 7.26 -7.43 -6.41
CA VAL A 130 7.15 -7.66 -4.97
C VAL A 130 6.69 -9.09 -4.67
N GLU A 131 5.71 -9.59 -5.41
CA GLU A 131 5.20 -10.95 -5.26
C GLU A 131 6.30 -11.98 -5.54
N GLU A 132 7.08 -11.80 -6.60
CA GLU A 132 8.23 -12.66 -6.92
C GLU A 132 9.35 -12.53 -5.89
N LYS A 133 9.78 -11.30 -5.59
CA LYS A 133 10.92 -11.04 -4.70
C LYS A 133 10.74 -11.63 -3.31
N PHE A 134 9.53 -11.57 -2.76
CA PHE A 134 9.23 -12.07 -1.43
C PHE A 134 8.54 -13.45 -1.43
N GLY A 135 8.31 -14.05 -2.60
CA GLY A 135 7.60 -15.33 -2.72
C GLY A 135 6.21 -15.30 -2.07
N LEU A 136 5.47 -14.21 -2.29
CA LEU A 136 4.18 -13.99 -1.64
C LEU A 136 3.10 -14.93 -2.21
N ASN A 137 2.36 -15.58 -1.32
CA ASN A 137 1.32 -16.54 -1.70
C ASN A 137 -0.08 -15.92 -1.48
N PRO A 138 -0.97 -15.90 -2.49
CA PRO A 138 -2.31 -15.36 -2.32
C PRO A 138 -3.16 -16.28 -1.46
N LEU A 139 -3.80 -15.72 -0.42
CA LEU A 139 -4.88 -16.37 0.31
C LEU A 139 -6.20 -16.03 -0.37
N ASN A 140 -6.78 -17.02 -1.06
CA ASN A 140 -8.04 -16.85 -1.78
C ASN A 140 -9.14 -17.72 -1.18
N ILE A 141 -10.25 -17.09 -0.81
CA ILE A 141 -11.46 -17.77 -0.31
C ILE A 141 -12.20 -18.51 -1.44
N ARG A 142 -11.88 -18.20 -2.71
CA ARG A 142 -12.59 -18.72 -3.90
C ARG A 142 -11.92 -19.92 -4.57
N ASN A 143 -10.69 -20.26 -4.19
CA ASN A 143 -9.94 -21.39 -4.75
C ASN A 143 -9.87 -22.56 -3.74
N ASN A 144 -9.34 -23.71 -4.17
CA ASN A 144 -9.11 -24.90 -3.33
C ASN A 144 -8.22 -24.65 -2.08
N ASP A 145 -7.66 -23.45 -1.92
CA ASP A 145 -6.91 -23.01 -0.72
C ASP A 145 -7.79 -22.86 0.52
N LYS A 146 -9.12 -22.79 0.34
CA LYS A 146 -10.11 -22.80 1.42
C LYS A 146 -9.82 -23.92 2.42
N ASP A 147 -9.50 -25.12 1.94
CA ASP A 147 -9.31 -26.28 2.82
C ASP A 147 -7.92 -26.34 3.44
N GLN A 148 -6.94 -25.65 2.87
CA GLN A 148 -5.55 -25.68 3.33
C GLN A 148 -5.30 -24.67 4.45
N PHE A 149 -5.66 -23.40 4.26
CA PHE A 149 -5.26 -22.32 5.15
C PHE A 149 -6.42 -21.60 5.84
N ILE A 150 -7.66 -21.81 5.40
CA ILE A 150 -8.84 -21.17 5.96
C ILE A 150 -9.63 -22.20 6.78
N VAL A 151 -10.02 -21.84 8.00
CA VAL A 151 -10.86 -22.69 8.87
C VAL A 151 -12.32 -22.44 8.55
N GLU A 152 -12.69 -21.16 8.45
CA GLU A 152 -14.03 -20.69 8.12
C GLU A 152 -13.93 -19.45 7.23
N ALA A 153 -14.95 -19.19 6.42
CA ALA A 153 -14.92 -18.00 5.58
C ALA A 153 -15.12 -16.75 6.47
N PRO A 154 -14.26 -15.72 6.36
CA PRO A 154 -14.48 -14.48 7.11
C PRO A 154 -15.81 -13.85 6.71
N ILE A 155 -16.63 -13.49 7.69
CA ILE A 155 -17.94 -12.86 7.49
C ILE A 155 -17.90 -11.37 7.81
N TRP A 156 -18.79 -10.60 7.20
CA TRP A 156 -18.71 -9.13 7.28
C TRP A 156 -19.06 -8.60 8.66
N GLU A 157 -19.93 -9.30 9.37
CA GLU A 157 -20.38 -8.98 10.72
C GLU A 157 -19.20 -8.90 11.70
N ASP A 158 -18.28 -9.86 11.65
CA ASP A 158 -17.08 -9.88 12.50
C ASP A 158 -16.13 -8.72 12.16
N ALA A 159 -16.02 -8.35 10.87
CA ALA A 159 -15.26 -7.17 10.48
C ALA A 159 -15.90 -5.88 11.01
N VAL A 160 -17.23 -5.75 10.95
CA VAL A 160 -17.95 -4.60 11.52
C VAL A 160 -17.78 -4.53 13.04
N GLU A 161 -17.75 -5.67 13.72
CA GLU A 161 -17.45 -5.72 15.15
C GLU A 161 -16.04 -5.19 15.42
N LEU A 162 -15.01 -5.68 14.72
CA LEU A 162 -13.64 -5.18 14.83
C LEU A 162 -13.52 -3.68 14.55
N MET A 163 -14.22 -3.18 13.53
CA MET A 163 -14.26 -1.73 13.25
C MET A 163 -14.85 -0.94 14.42
N SER A 164 -15.89 -1.48 15.06
CA SER A 164 -16.62 -0.79 16.12
C SER A 164 -15.92 -0.87 17.47
N SER A 165 -15.26 -2.00 17.76
CA SER A 165 -14.60 -2.26 19.04
C SER A 165 -13.16 -1.76 19.08
N GLU A 166 -12.42 -1.87 17.98
CA GLU A 166 -11.00 -1.51 17.89
C GLU A 166 -10.75 -0.25 17.06
N GLY A 167 -11.76 0.31 16.41
CA GLY A 167 -11.63 1.51 15.59
C GLY A 167 -10.91 1.29 14.26
N LEU A 168 -10.79 0.04 13.82
CA LEU A 168 -10.11 -0.32 12.57
C LEU A 168 -10.83 0.24 11.34
N SER A 169 -10.05 0.53 10.29
CA SER A 169 -10.64 0.75 8.97
C SER A 169 -11.26 -0.56 8.46
N SER A 170 -12.15 -0.46 7.47
CA SER A 170 -12.77 -1.67 6.88
C SER A 170 -11.75 -2.61 6.24
N ALA A 171 -10.63 -2.09 5.72
CA ALA A 171 -9.57 -2.91 5.13
C ALA A 171 -8.83 -3.68 6.23
N ASP A 172 -8.41 -2.99 7.29
CA ASP A 172 -7.68 -3.57 8.42
C ASP A 172 -8.54 -4.59 9.17
N ALA A 173 -9.81 -4.25 9.41
CA ALA A 173 -10.76 -5.17 10.02
C ALA A 173 -10.93 -6.44 9.20
N MET A 174 -10.97 -6.36 7.87
CA MET A 174 -11.02 -7.55 7.01
C MET A 174 -9.71 -8.34 6.99
N ILE A 175 -8.56 -7.68 7.13
CA ILE A 175 -7.27 -8.36 7.27
C ILE A 175 -7.25 -9.17 8.57
N VAL A 176 -7.61 -8.55 9.69
CA VAL A 176 -7.67 -9.20 11.00
C VAL A 176 -8.71 -10.30 11.04
N ASN A 177 -9.91 -10.06 10.51
CA ASN A 177 -10.97 -11.06 10.41
C ASN A 177 -10.51 -12.30 9.62
N MET A 178 -9.95 -12.09 8.43
CA MET A 178 -9.43 -13.20 7.62
C MET A 178 -8.29 -13.96 8.32
N PHE A 179 -7.43 -13.26 9.06
CA PHE A 179 -6.39 -13.89 9.87
C PHE A 179 -6.99 -14.76 10.99
N GLN A 180 -8.02 -14.28 11.68
CA GLN A 180 -8.73 -15.04 12.71
C GLN A 180 -9.39 -16.30 12.16
N SER A 181 -9.98 -16.22 10.97
CA SER A 181 -10.63 -17.34 10.29
C SER A 181 -9.63 -18.28 9.59
N SER A 182 -8.32 -18.03 9.67
CA SER A 182 -7.27 -18.84 9.05
C SER A 182 -6.62 -19.82 10.03
N LYS A 183 -5.81 -20.75 9.51
CA LYS A 183 -4.90 -21.62 10.28
C LYS A 183 -3.54 -20.97 10.55
N LEU A 184 -3.33 -19.73 10.08
CA LEU A 184 -2.05 -19.03 10.26
C LEU A 184 -1.87 -18.61 11.71
N GLU A 185 -0.68 -18.82 12.26
CA GLU A 185 -0.38 -18.55 13.67
C GLU A 185 0.08 -17.12 13.90
N ALA A 186 0.62 -16.46 12.88
CA ALA A 186 1.18 -15.13 12.98
C ALA A 186 0.73 -14.21 11.85
N ILE A 187 0.57 -12.93 12.17
CA ILE A 187 0.40 -11.85 11.21
C ILE A 187 1.50 -10.82 11.42
N LEU A 188 2.16 -10.43 10.34
CA LEU A 188 3.17 -9.38 10.33
C LEU A 188 2.54 -8.08 9.84
N SER A 189 2.64 -7.00 10.63
CA SER A 189 2.14 -5.69 10.24
C SER A 189 3.04 -4.56 10.75
N SER A 190 3.24 -3.52 9.94
CA SER A 190 3.80 -2.24 10.43
C SER A 190 2.73 -1.34 11.05
N ASP A 191 1.45 -1.70 10.91
CA ASP A 191 0.33 -0.97 11.48
C ASP A 191 0.09 -1.43 12.93
N ALA A 192 0.28 -0.49 13.87
CA ALA A 192 0.09 -0.74 15.29
C ALA A 192 -1.36 -1.06 15.65
N ASP A 193 -2.34 -0.55 14.90
CA ASP A 193 -3.76 -0.80 15.16
C ASP A 193 -4.11 -2.26 14.81
N VAL A 194 -3.58 -2.78 13.70
CA VAL A 194 -3.70 -4.20 13.33
C VAL A 194 -3.08 -5.10 14.41
N GLY A 195 -1.86 -4.78 14.87
CA GLY A 195 -1.20 -5.56 15.91
C GLY A 195 -1.94 -5.52 17.25
N THR A 196 -2.43 -4.33 17.64
CA THR A 196 -3.20 -4.15 18.88
C THR A 196 -4.52 -4.90 18.84
N ALA A 197 -5.24 -4.85 17.72
CA ALA A 197 -6.46 -5.61 17.53
C ALA A 197 -6.20 -7.13 17.61
N VAL A 198 -5.09 -7.62 17.07
CA VAL A 198 -4.73 -9.06 17.20
C VAL A 198 -4.44 -9.43 18.66
N GLU A 199 -3.72 -8.59 19.39
CA GLU A 199 -3.45 -8.78 20.82
C GLU A 199 -4.75 -8.73 21.67
N SER A 200 -5.73 -7.88 21.31
CA SER A 200 -6.97 -7.69 22.07
C SER A 200 -7.92 -8.89 22.00
N LEU A 201 -7.83 -9.70 20.94
CA LEU A 201 -8.62 -10.92 20.75
C LEU A 201 -8.31 -12.02 21.77
N LYS A 202 -7.17 -11.95 22.48
CA LYS A 202 -6.74 -12.91 23.52
C LYS A 202 -6.75 -14.38 23.06
N ARG A 203 -6.47 -14.61 21.77
CA ARG A 203 -6.34 -15.95 21.19
C ARG A 203 -4.91 -16.45 21.35
N ALA A 204 -4.73 -17.53 22.12
CA ALA A 204 -3.39 -18.08 22.39
C ALA A 204 -2.71 -18.68 21.15
N ASP A 205 -3.47 -19.02 20.12
CA ASP A 205 -3.02 -19.59 18.84
C ASP A 205 -2.69 -18.52 17.78
N LYS A 206 -2.78 -17.23 18.12
CA LYS A 206 -2.63 -16.11 17.19
C LYS A 206 -1.68 -15.07 17.73
N ILE A 207 -0.71 -14.65 16.92
CA ILE A 207 0.34 -13.71 17.31
C ILE A 207 0.38 -12.54 16.32
N GLY A 208 0.33 -11.31 16.85
CA GLY A 208 0.63 -10.10 16.10
C GLY A 208 2.11 -9.76 16.18
N ILE A 209 2.78 -9.64 15.03
CA ILE A 209 4.19 -9.28 14.93
C ILE A 209 4.28 -7.85 14.40
N LEU A 210 4.74 -6.93 15.25
CA LEU A 210 5.00 -5.54 14.88
C LEU A 210 6.51 -5.32 14.81
N PRO A 211 7.13 -5.09 13.63
CA PRO A 211 8.58 -4.95 13.49
C PRO A 211 9.22 -3.99 14.50
N ASP A 212 8.57 -2.86 14.79
CA ASP A 212 8.98 -1.86 15.78
C ASP A 212 9.11 -2.39 17.23
N LYS A 213 8.45 -3.52 17.53
CA LYS A 213 8.45 -4.19 18.84
C LYS A 213 9.26 -5.49 18.86
N VAL A 214 9.47 -6.16 17.72
CA VAL A 214 10.10 -7.49 17.62
C VAL A 214 11.53 -7.53 18.15
N LEU A 215 12.31 -6.46 17.99
CA LEU A 215 13.70 -6.43 18.47
C LEU A 215 13.86 -6.00 19.94
N LYS A 216 12.77 -5.62 20.63
CA LYS A 216 12.82 -5.42 22.10
C LYS A 216 12.69 -6.72 22.88
N SER A 217 12.07 -7.74 22.29
CA SER A 217 11.89 -9.07 22.90
C SER A 217 12.96 -10.07 22.48
N ILE A 218 13.74 -9.80 21.42
CA ILE A 218 14.94 -10.58 21.02
C ILE A 218 16.22 -9.98 21.64
N VAL A 219 16.11 -9.39 22.83
CA VAL A 219 17.28 -9.24 23.72
C VAL A 219 17.30 -10.49 24.60
N ILE A 220 17.85 -11.54 23.98
CA ILE A 220 18.50 -12.74 24.51
C ILE A 220 18.45 -12.87 26.04
N GLY A 221 17.68 -13.86 26.50
CA GLY A 221 18.13 -14.71 27.61
C GLY A 221 19.11 -15.75 27.09
#